data_AF-A0A3C0JF23-F1
#
_entry.id   AF-A0A3C0JF23-F1
#
_cell.length_a   1.000
_cell.length_b   1.000
_cell.length_c   1.000
_cell.angle_alpha   90.00
_cell.angle_beta   90.00
_cell.angle_gamma   90.00
#
_symmetry.space_group_name_H-M   'P 1'
#
loop_
_entity.id
_entity.type
_entity.pdbx_description
1 polymer ?
#
loop_
_entity_poly.entity_id
_entity_poly.type
_entity_poly.pdbx_seq_one_letter_code
_entity_poly.pdbx_strand_id
1 'polypeptide(L)'
;MSWTTPDLCDAHPDVAVAEPLFRGFGGHAAFGGRIRTIRTFEDNSKVRELVAEDGRGCVLVVDGGGSLRRSLLGDMLAEQAVAHGWSGILIHGCVRDVDALAALPLGVQALAACPMKTEKRGLGEVDVLVNFAGV
;
A
#
# COMPACT_ATOMS: atom_id res chain seq x y z
N MET A 1 15.68 6.40 10.20
CA MET A 1 15.19 7.48 9.32
C MET A 1 15.46 8.81 9.99
N SER A 2 15.77 9.86 9.23
CA SER A 2 16.15 11.19 9.73
C SER A 2 15.00 12.21 9.65
N TRP A 3 13.76 11.76 9.51
CA TRP A 3 12.58 12.58 9.31
C TRP A 3 11.38 11.96 10.02
N THR A 4 10.40 12.78 10.40
CA THR A 4 9.10 12.37 10.93
C THR A 4 7.98 13.07 10.17
N THR A 5 6.77 12.48 10.11
CA THR A 5 5.64 13.15 9.44
C THR A 5 5.21 14.45 10.12
N PRO A 6 5.23 14.60 11.48
CA PRO A 6 5.04 15.90 12.11
C PRO A 6 6.04 16.97 11.65
N ASP A 7 7.34 16.68 11.65
CA ASP A 7 8.36 17.65 11.23
C ASP A 7 8.17 18.09 9.77
N LEU A 8 7.72 17.17 8.91
CA LEU A 8 7.41 17.48 7.51
C LEU A 8 6.16 18.37 7.38
N CYS A 9 5.12 18.14 8.18
CA CYS A 9 3.94 19.00 8.20
C CYS A 9 4.28 20.41 8.70
N ASP A 10 5.11 20.52 9.76
CA ASP A 10 5.56 21.80 10.29
C ASP A 10 6.41 22.58 9.25
N ALA A 11 7.25 21.89 8.49
CA ALA A 11 8.09 22.48 7.44
C ALA A 11 7.33 22.80 6.14
N HIS A 12 6.22 22.10 5.86
CA HIS A 12 5.46 22.20 4.62
C HIS A 12 3.95 22.29 4.93
N PRO A 13 3.42 23.48 5.29
CA PRO A 13 2.05 23.61 5.77
C PRO A 13 0.96 23.31 4.73
N ASP A 14 1.30 23.31 3.44
CA ASP A 14 0.37 23.04 2.34
C ASP A 14 0.27 21.54 1.97
N VAL A 15 0.94 20.64 2.70
CA VAL A 15 0.85 19.20 2.43
C VAL A 15 -0.55 18.68 2.72
N ALA A 16 -1.02 17.79 1.86
CA ALA A 16 -2.24 17.04 2.12
C ALA A 16 -1.97 15.93 3.14
N VAL A 17 -2.81 15.83 4.17
CA VAL A 17 -2.72 14.81 5.21
C VAL A 17 -3.92 13.88 5.08
N ALA A 18 -3.65 12.61 4.78
CA ALA A 18 -4.69 11.59 4.76
C ALA A 18 -5.29 11.40 6.16
N GLU A 19 -6.61 11.16 6.22
CA GLU A 19 -7.28 10.76 7.45
C GLU A 19 -6.55 9.54 8.09
N PRO A 20 -6.43 9.49 9.43
CA PRO A 20 -5.64 8.48 10.14
C PRO A 20 -6.37 7.12 10.24
N LEU A 21 -6.74 6.56 9.10
CA LEU A 21 -7.55 5.33 8.97
C LEU A 21 -6.69 4.05 8.95
N PHE A 22 -5.41 4.19 8.63
CA PHE A 22 -4.55 3.06 8.29
C PHE A 22 -3.80 2.49 9.50
N ARG A 23 -3.62 1.18 9.50
CA ARG A 23 -2.84 0.41 10.47
C ARG A 23 -1.57 -0.11 9.82
N GLY A 24 -0.47 -0.17 10.58
CA GLY A 24 0.78 -0.76 10.14
C GLY A 24 0.74 -2.29 10.17
N PHE A 25 1.22 -2.91 9.09
CA PHE A 25 1.34 -4.38 8.95
C PHE A 25 2.74 -4.81 8.47
N GLY A 26 3.59 -3.88 8.03
CA GLY A 26 4.93 -4.17 7.51
C GLY A 26 6.00 -4.05 8.59
N GLY A 27 7.18 -4.63 8.34
CA GLY A 27 8.32 -4.54 9.25
C GLY A 27 8.96 -3.14 9.33
N HIS A 28 8.70 -2.26 8.36
CA HIS A 28 9.08 -0.85 8.44
C HIS A 28 7.92 0.02 8.95
N ALA A 29 8.08 0.58 10.15
CA ALA A 29 7.09 1.47 10.77
C ALA A 29 6.95 2.84 10.08
N ALA A 30 8.02 3.31 9.41
CA ALA A 30 8.03 4.52 8.61
C ALA A 30 8.58 4.21 7.22
N PHE A 31 8.06 4.88 6.19
CA PHE A 31 8.50 4.71 4.81
C PHE A 31 7.97 5.88 3.98
N GLY A 32 8.60 6.14 2.83
CA GLY A 32 8.20 7.19 1.90
C GLY A 32 8.87 7.00 0.55
N GLY A 33 8.35 7.66 -0.47
CA GLY A 33 8.84 7.51 -1.84
C GLY A 33 7.88 8.12 -2.86
N ARG A 34 8.25 8.00 -4.14
CA ARG A 34 7.39 8.44 -5.25
C ARG A 34 6.14 7.56 -5.32
N ILE A 35 4.97 8.18 -5.40
CA ILE A 35 3.71 7.44 -5.46
C ILE A 35 3.51 6.84 -6.85
N ARG A 36 3.14 5.55 -6.89
CA ARG A 36 2.49 4.87 -8.02
C ARG A 36 1.11 4.44 -7.56
N THR A 37 0.08 4.60 -8.38
CA THR A 37 -1.29 4.34 -7.95
C THR A 37 -1.92 3.16 -8.68
N ILE A 38 -2.84 2.49 -7.98
CA ILE A 38 -3.78 1.54 -8.58
C ILE A 38 -5.18 1.88 -8.08
N ARG A 39 -6.15 1.99 -8.97
CA ARG A 39 -7.58 1.93 -8.61
C ARG A 39 -8.14 0.57 -8.99
N THR A 40 -8.75 -0.12 -8.05
CA THR A 40 -9.35 -1.45 -8.26
C THR A 40 -10.48 -1.71 -7.27
N PHE A 41 -11.24 -2.79 -7.49
CA PHE A 41 -12.24 -3.25 -6.54
C PHE A 41 -12.22 -4.77 -6.42
N GLU A 42 -11.76 -5.26 -5.27
CA GLU A 42 -11.71 -6.69 -4.92
C GLU A 42 -10.96 -7.57 -5.94
N ASP A 43 -9.98 -6.98 -6.64
CA ASP A 43 -9.08 -7.65 -7.58
C ASP A 43 -7.67 -7.08 -7.43
N ASN A 44 -6.68 -7.95 -7.23
CA ASN A 44 -5.28 -7.57 -7.04
C ASN A 44 -4.39 -7.94 -8.23
N SER A 45 -4.97 -8.18 -9.41
CA SER A 45 -4.24 -8.51 -10.63
C SER A 45 -3.22 -7.42 -10.97
N LYS A 46 -3.63 -6.14 -10.93
CA LYS A 46 -2.71 -5.01 -11.14
C LYS A 46 -1.69 -4.82 -10.02
N VAL A 47 -2.04 -5.15 -8.78
CA VAL A 47 -1.06 -5.14 -7.67
C VAL A 47 0.05 -6.15 -7.97
N ARG A 48 -0.30 -7.37 -8.37
CA ARG A 48 0.66 -8.41 -8.73
C ARG A 48 1.58 -8.00 -9.89
N GLU A 49 1.02 -7.36 -10.92
CA GLU A 49 1.78 -6.87 -12.06
C GLU A 49 2.78 -5.80 -11.63
N LEU A 50 2.31 -4.76 -10.92
CA LEU A 50 3.13 -3.60 -10.59
C LEU A 50 4.25 -3.89 -9.58
N VAL A 51 4.00 -4.75 -8.58
CA VAL A 51 5.05 -5.13 -7.62
C VAL A 51 6.16 -5.99 -8.25
N ALA A 52 6.00 -6.43 -9.51
CA ALA A 52 7.03 -7.11 -10.30
C ALA A 52 7.90 -6.13 -11.12
N GLU A 53 7.51 -4.87 -11.19
CA GLU A 53 8.29 -3.80 -11.84
C GLU A 53 9.33 -3.22 -10.87
N ASP A 54 10.30 -2.46 -11.39
CA ASP A 54 11.27 -1.72 -10.55
C ASP A 54 10.55 -0.68 -9.68
N GLY A 55 10.50 -0.95 -8.38
CA GLY A 55 9.85 -0.13 -7.38
C GLY A 55 10.80 0.75 -6.58
N ARG A 56 12.09 0.83 -6.96
CA ARG A 56 13.11 1.49 -6.16
C ARG A 56 12.73 2.93 -5.81
N GLY A 57 12.59 3.20 -4.52
CA GLY A 57 12.22 4.53 -4.00
C GLY A 57 10.76 4.93 -4.25
N CYS A 58 9.91 3.98 -4.64
CA CYS A 58 8.49 4.18 -4.86
C CYS A 58 7.65 3.58 -3.73
N VAL A 59 6.46 4.16 -3.52
CA VAL A 59 5.40 3.64 -2.66
C VAL A 59 4.20 3.33 -3.53
N LEU A 60 3.69 2.11 -3.44
CA LEU A 60 2.49 1.69 -4.14
C LEU A 60 1.25 2.09 -3.33
N VAL A 61 0.37 2.89 -3.91
CA VAL A 61 -0.87 3.35 -3.29
C VAL A 61 -2.06 2.72 -4.02
N VAL A 62 -2.79 1.84 -3.35
CA VAL A 62 -3.90 1.09 -3.93
C VAL A 62 -5.22 1.59 -3.36
N ASP A 63 -6.02 2.22 -4.19
CA ASP A 63 -7.44 2.43 -3.93
C ASP A 63 -8.22 1.16 -4.22
N GLY A 64 -8.53 0.40 -3.16
CA GLY A 64 -9.36 -0.80 -3.21
C GLY A 64 -10.84 -0.54 -2.98
N GLY A 65 -11.27 0.73 -2.99
CA GLY A 65 -12.62 1.15 -2.63
C GLY A 65 -12.97 0.95 -1.16
N GLY A 66 -11.96 0.77 -0.28
CA GLY A 66 -12.17 0.58 1.15
C GLY A 66 -12.82 -0.76 1.52
N SER A 67 -12.91 -1.71 0.59
CA SER A 67 -13.55 -3.00 0.87
C SER A 67 -12.79 -3.79 1.93
N LEU A 68 -13.53 -4.29 2.92
CA LEU A 68 -13.01 -5.16 3.97
C LEU A 68 -13.26 -6.66 3.70
N ARG A 69 -13.85 -7.00 2.54
CA ARG A 69 -14.32 -8.38 2.24
C ARG A 69 -13.26 -9.27 1.60
N ARG A 70 -12.20 -8.68 1.05
CA ARG A 70 -11.13 -9.34 0.28
C ARG A 70 -9.80 -8.65 0.55
N SER A 71 -8.72 -9.42 0.66
CA SER A 71 -7.35 -8.92 0.83
C SER A 71 -6.69 -8.67 -0.53
N LEU A 72 -6.14 -7.46 -0.71
CA LEU A 72 -5.44 -7.06 -1.93
C LEU A 72 -3.94 -7.40 -1.88
N LEU A 73 -3.38 -7.57 -0.67
CA LEU A 73 -1.99 -7.92 -0.45
C LEU A 73 -1.89 -9.08 0.55
N GLY A 74 -0.99 -10.01 0.26
CA GLY A 74 -0.52 -11.06 1.17
C GLY A 74 0.99 -11.23 1.03
N ASP A 75 1.56 -12.20 1.74
CA ASP A 75 3.00 -12.47 1.84
C ASP A 75 3.71 -12.53 0.48
N MET A 76 3.25 -13.35 -0.46
CA MET A 76 3.89 -13.58 -1.76
C MET A 76 4.07 -12.29 -2.57
N LEU A 77 3.07 -11.40 -2.55
CA LEU A 77 3.13 -10.14 -3.30
C LEU A 77 4.02 -9.12 -2.59
N ALA A 78 4.03 -9.13 -1.26
CA ALA A 78 4.90 -8.27 -0.47
C ALA A 78 6.37 -8.68 -0.59
N GLU A 79 6.67 -9.99 -0.60
CA GLU A 79 8.01 -10.52 -0.88
C GLU A 79 8.50 -10.11 -2.28
N GLN A 80 7.62 -10.19 -3.28
CA GLN A 80 7.94 -9.72 -4.62
C GLN A 80 8.24 -8.22 -4.61
N ALA A 81 7.43 -7.41 -3.92
CA ALA A 81 7.68 -5.97 -3.78
C ALA A 81 9.05 -5.68 -3.14
N VAL A 82 9.43 -6.42 -2.09
CA VAL A 82 10.77 -6.34 -1.46
C VAL A 82 11.87 -6.66 -2.48
N ALA A 83 11.73 -7.76 -3.22
CA ALA A 83 12.71 -8.19 -4.22
C ALA A 83 12.93 -7.14 -5.32
N HIS A 84 11.91 -6.35 -5.64
CA HIS A 84 11.94 -5.29 -6.63
C HIS A 84 12.16 -3.88 -6.04
N GLY A 85 12.53 -3.77 -4.76
CA GLY A 85 13.02 -2.53 -4.16
C GLY A 85 11.95 -1.51 -3.77
N TRP A 86 10.67 -1.92 -3.68
CA TRP A 86 9.60 -1.05 -3.21
C TRP A 86 9.85 -0.59 -1.78
N SER A 87 9.61 0.70 -1.51
CA SER A 87 9.76 1.27 -0.17
C SER A 87 8.57 0.96 0.74
N GLY A 88 7.38 0.84 0.16
CA GLY A 88 6.18 0.42 0.87
C GLY A 88 4.94 0.33 0.01
N ILE A 89 3.86 -0.16 0.62
CA ILE A 89 2.55 -0.33 0.01
C ILE A 89 1.48 0.20 0.97
N LEU A 90 0.64 1.12 0.50
CA LEU A 90 -0.56 1.60 1.19
C LEU A 90 -1.80 1.06 0.48
N ILE A 91 -2.68 0.39 1.22
CA ILE A 91 -3.90 -0.24 0.71
C ILE A 91 -5.12 0.43 1.36
N HIS A 92 -5.90 1.18 0.59
CA HIS A 92 -7.27 1.55 0.95
C HIS A 92 -8.20 0.34 0.77
N GLY A 93 -8.10 -0.59 1.72
CA GLY A 93 -8.72 -1.91 1.72
C GLY A 93 -8.03 -2.84 2.73
N CYS A 94 -8.12 -4.16 2.51
CA CYS A 94 -7.55 -5.16 3.42
C CYS A 94 -6.27 -5.84 2.91
N VAL A 95 -5.52 -6.39 3.87
CA VAL A 95 -4.37 -7.30 3.64
C VAL A 95 -4.58 -8.64 4.36
N ARG A 96 -3.66 -9.59 4.21
CA ARG A 96 -3.63 -10.86 4.95
C ARG A 96 -2.19 -11.30 5.21
N ASP A 97 -2.02 -12.46 5.86
CA ASP A 97 -0.70 -13.04 6.18
C ASP A 97 0.13 -12.08 7.07
N VAL A 98 -0.54 -11.46 8.04
CA VAL A 98 -0.02 -10.31 8.81
C VAL A 98 1.30 -10.58 9.54
N ASP A 99 1.49 -11.80 10.05
CA ASP A 99 2.73 -12.18 10.73
C ASP A 99 3.92 -12.22 9.77
N ALA A 100 3.69 -12.68 8.53
CA ALA A 100 4.70 -12.68 7.48
C ALA A 100 4.99 -11.25 7.02
N LEU A 101 3.95 -10.42 6.80
CA LEU A 101 4.13 -9.01 6.44
C LEU A 101 4.97 -8.23 7.46
N ALA A 102 4.75 -8.48 8.75
CA ALA A 102 5.47 -7.82 9.83
C ALA A 102 6.97 -8.17 9.88
N ALA A 103 7.38 -9.30 9.28
CA ALA A 103 8.77 -9.72 9.19
C ALA A 103 9.50 -9.18 7.95
N LEU A 104 8.77 -8.63 6.97
CA LEU A 104 9.36 -8.13 5.73
C LEU A 104 9.96 -6.72 5.90
N PRO A 105 11.11 -6.41 5.28
CA PRO A 105 11.69 -5.07 5.26
C PRO A 105 10.93 -4.16 4.28
N LEU A 106 9.62 -3.99 4.51
CA LEU A 106 8.68 -3.24 3.67
C LEU A 106 7.75 -2.43 4.57
N GLY A 107 7.43 -1.20 4.17
CA GLY A 107 6.34 -0.46 4.77
C GLY A 107 5.00 -1.02 4.28
N VAL A 108 4.09 -1.41 5.15
CA VAL A 108 2.74 -1.82 4.75
C VAL A 108 1.71 -1.13 5.63
N GLN A 109 0.79 -0.41 5.02
CA GLN A 109 -0.34 0.21 5.69
C GLN A 109 -1.65 -0.17 5.02
N ALA A 110 -2.66 -0.51 5.80
CA ALA A 110 -3.98 -0.89 5.30
C ALA A 110 -5.10 -0.61 6.31
N LEU A 111 -6.36 -0.73 5.91
CA LEU A 111 -7.50 -0.52 6.81
C LEU A 111 -7.63 -1.66 7.83
N ALA A 112 -7.54 -2.91 7.37
CA ALA A 112 -7.67 -4.08 8.22
C ALA A 112 -7.02 -5.34 7.61
N ALA A 113 -7.03 -6.43 8.39
CA ALA A 113 -6.72 -7.76 7.91
C ALA A 113 -8.01 -8.49 7.50
N CYS A 114 -8.00 -9.21 6.37
CA CYS A 114 -9.09 -10.05 5.90
C CYS A 114 -8.53 -11.35 5.30
N PRO A 115 -8.89 -12.53 5.83
CA PRO A 115 -8.28 -13.80 5.37
C PRO A 115 -8.65 -14.17 3.94
N MET A 116 -9.75 -13.64 3.41
CA MET A 116 -10.26 -13.99 2.08
C MET A 116 -9.42 -13.34 0.98
N LYS A 117 -8.90 -14.14 0.04
CA LYS A 117 -8.23 -13.65 -1.18
C LYS A 117 -9.22 -13.09 -2.20
N THR A 118 -8.74 -12.24 -3.10
CA THR A 118 -9.44 -11.85 -4.34
C THR A 118 -9.53 -12.98 -5.37
N GLU A 119 -10.38 -12.77 -6.37
CA GLU A 119 -10.33 -13.49 -7.64
C GLU A 119 -9.57 -12.65 -8.67
N LYS A 120 -8.69 -13.29 -9.44
CA LYS A 120 -7.86 -12.61 -10.45
C LYS A 120 -8.63 -12.51 -11.75
N ARG A 121 -9.16 -11.33 -12.05
CA ARG A 121 -9.94 -11.06 -13.27
C ARG A 121 -9.22 -10.07 -14.19
N GLY A 122 -8.01 -9.63 -13.84
CA GLY A 122 -7.25 -8.66 -14.63
C GLY A 122 -7.74 -7.21 -14.49
N LEU A 123 -8.62 -6.94 -13.52
CA LEU A 123 -9.25 -5.63 -13.36
C LEU A 123 -8.34 -4.64 -12.62
N GLY A 124 -8.54 -3.36 -12.91
CA GLY A 124 -7.87 -2.24 -12.26
C GLY A 124 -7.20 -1.29 -13.25
N GLU A 125 -6.99 -0.06 -12.81
CA GLU A 125 -6.34 1.01 -13.55
C GLU A 125 -5.05 1.42 -12.81
N VAL A 126 -3.97 1.63 -13.56
CA VAL A 126 -2.64 1.96 -13.03
C VAL A 126 -2.33 3.43 -13.32
N ASP A 127 -1.67 4.11 -12.38
CA ASP A 127 -1.22 5.50 -12.47
C ASP A 127 -2.35 6.51 -12.79
N VAL A 128 -3.54 6.23 -12.24
CA VAL A 128 -4.69 7.12 -12.26
C VAL A 128 -4.79 7.92 -10.97
N LEU A 129 -5.43 9.09 -11.03
CA LEU A 129 -5.80 9.83 -9.82
C LEU A 129 -6.70 8.95 -8.95
N VAL A 130 -6.39 8.87 -7.66
CA VAL A 130 -7.20 8.22 -6.63
C VAL A 130 -7.69 9.28 -5.65
N ASN A 131 -8.80 9.01 -4.95
CA ASN A 131 -9.37 9.94 -3.98
C ASN A 131 -9.95 9.13 -2.82
N PHE A 132 -9.29 9.18 -1.67
CA PHE A 132 -9.73 8.52 -0.44
C PHE A 132 -9.07 9.16 0.77
N ALA A 133 -9.63 8.95 1.97
CA ALA A 133 -9.11 9.51 3.21
C ALA A 133 -8.91 11.05 3.16
N GLY A 134 -9.79 11.76 2.43
CA GLY A 134 -9.77 13.21 2.34
C GLY A 134 -8.69 13.83 1.46
N VAL A 135 -7.96 13.02 0.64
CA VAL A 135 -6.86 13.44 -0.24
C VAL A 135 -7.07 12.95 -1.67
#